data_AF-A0A2E7ZQ28-F1
#
_entry.id   AF-A0A2E7ZQ28-F1
#
_cell.length_a   1.000
_cell.length_b   1.000
_cell.length_c   1.000
_cell.angle_alpha   90.00
_cell.angle_beta   90.00
_cell.angle_gamma   90.00
#
_symmetry.space_group_name_H-M   'P 1'
#
loop_
_entity.id
_entity.type
_entity.pdbx_description
1 polymer ?
#
loop_
_entity_poly.entity_id
_entity_poly.type
_entity_poly.pdbx_seq_one_letter_code
_entity_poly.pdbx_strand_id
1 'polypeptide(L)'
;MQPTTVELIAAVLFGLAVIHTFSVKRLEVAAHRLEHGSVGRNILELLGEVEVVFGLWAGVFVTAIALLETPQSAIEYIEGRRTGYSVNLTEPAFVFAIMSMAATRPVIGLATSIVRRLASFLPLPAAAAFFFTTLVVGPLLGGFITGPAAMTVTALILKRRFYDHGMSERFKYATIGTLFVNVSIGGTLTNFAAPPVLMVARKWQWDIEYMLINFGWKATIALSINALVLTLLFRKELSSIVGAGQAKTDDDPRPLPMWLVATHILLMAAVVLYSHH
;
A
#
# COMPACT_ATOMS: atom_id res chain seq x y z
N MET A 1 34.55 -2.49 13.75
CA MET A 1 34.88 -1.51 12.69
C MET A 1 34.42 -0.15 13.18
N GLN A 2 35.23 0.90 13.04
CA GLN A 2 34.78 2.26 13.33
C GLN A 2 33.91 2.75 12.15
N PRO A 3 32.74 3.36 12.41
CA PRO A 3 31.86 3.81 11.35
C PRO A 3 32.53 4.90 10.52
N THR A 4 32.36 4.84 9.20
CA THR A 4 32.88 5.89 8.32
C THR A 4 32.10 7.20 8.51
N THR A 5 32.69 8.33 8.13
CA THR A 5 32.03 9.64 8.19
C THR A 5 30.71 9.64 7.40
N VAL A 6 30.67 8.96 6.25
CA VAL A 6 29.46 8.83 5.42
C VAL A 6 28.39 7.99 6.12
N GLU A 7 28.74 6.89 6.79
CA GLU A 7 27.79 6.11 7.59
C GLU A 7 27.18 6.90 8.73
N LEU A 8 28.00 7.72 9.43
CA LEU A 8 27.51 8.57 10.50
C LEU A 8 26.52 9.62 9.97
N ILE A 9 26.86 10.25 8.85
CA ILE A 9 25.98 11.22 8.17
C ILE A 9 24.69 10.54 7.72
N ALA A 10 24.79 9.36 7.10
CA ALA A 10 23.62 8.58 6.70
C ALA A 10 22.72 8.27 7.90
N ALA A 11 23.28 7.85 9.03
CA ALA A 11 22.53 7.56 10.25
C ALA A 11 21.84 8.81 10.82
N VAL A 12 22.53 9.94 10.85
CA VAL A 12 21.95 11.23 11.32
C VAL A 12 20.83 11.68 10.38
N LEU A 13 21.07 11.70 9.07
CA LEU A 13 20.06 12.10 8.08
C LEU A 13 18.85 11.15 8.11
N PHE A 14 19.07 9.85 8.29
CA PHE A 14 17.99 8.90 8.47
C PHE A 14 17.19 9.18 9.75
N GLY A 15 17.86 9.47 10.88
CA GLY A 15 17.18 9.87 12.11
C GLY A 15 16.34 11.13 11.93
N LEU A 16 16.87 12.13 11.22
CA LEU A 16 16.13 13.35 10.88
C LEU A 16 14.96 13.07 9.93
N ALA A 17 15.13 12.17 8.97
CA ALA A 17 14.06 11.74 8.08
C ALA A 17 12.91 11.08 8.86
N VAL A 18 13.23 10.19 9.80
CA VAL A 18 12.23 9.56 10.67
C VAL A 18 11.49 10.61 11.50
N ILE A 19 12.21 11.56 12.13
CA ILE A 19 11.60 12.66 12.89
C ILE A 19 10.68 13.49 11.99
N HIS A 20 11.12 13.80 10.77
CA HIS A 20 10.33 14.57 9.80
C HIS A 20 9.06 13.80 9.41
N THR A 21 9.14 12.51 9.08
CA THR A 21 7.98 11.67 8.74
C THR A 21 6.93 11.66 9.84
N PHE A 22 7.33 11.56 11.11
CA PHE A 22 6.38 11.62 12.23
C PHE A 22 5.90 13.05 12.55
N SER A 23 6.56 14.08 12.01
CA SER A 23 6.20 15.49 12.18
C SER A 23 5.31 16.03 11.06
N VAL A 24 5.15 15.31 9.96
CA VAL A 24 4.32 15.66 8.80
C VAL A 24 2.96 16.22 9.19
N LYS A 25 2.21 15.55 10.08
CA LYS A 25 0.88 16.03 10.48
C LYS A 25 0.92 17.39 11.18
N ARG A 26 1.99 17.69 11.94
CA ARG A 26 2.17 18.97 12.60
C ARG A 26 2.48 20.08 11.58
N LEU A 27 3.23 19.76 10.53
CA LEU A 27 3.54 20.68 9.44
C LEU A 27 2.28 21.02 8.64
N GLU A 28 1.45 20.02 8.31
CA GLU A 28 0.16 20.23 7.65
C GLU A 28 -0.77 21.14 8.48
N VAL A 29 -0.88 20.89 9.79
CA VAL A 29 -1.67 21.74 10.71
C VAL A 29 -1.10 23.16 10.79
N ALA A 30 0.23 23.31 10.78
CA ALA A 30 0.87 24.62 10.76
C ALA A 30 0.62 25.36 9.42
N ALA A 31 0.62 24.64 8.30
CA ALA A 31 0.35 25.21 6.98
C ALA A 31 -1.07 25.80 6.90
N HIS A 32 -2.07 25.11 7.46
CA HIS A 32 -3.45 25.59 7.51
C HIS A 32 -3.68 26.84 8.39
N ARG A 33 -2.69 27.24 9.21
CA ARG A 33 -2.74 28.50 9.98
C ARG A 33 -2.24 29.70 9.19
N LEU A 34 -1.58 29.48 8.05
CA LEU A 34 -1.06 30.55 7.19
C LEU A 34 -2.10 30.97 6.16
N GLU A 35 -1.92 32.19 5.62
CA GLU A 35 -2.78 32.72 4.58
C GLU A 35 -2.77 31.83 3.33
N HIS A 36 -3.95 31.65 2.73
CA HIS A 36 -4.15 30.89 1.50
C HIS A 36 -3.31 31.50 0.38
N GLY A 37 -2.47 30.69 -0.28
CA GLY A 37 -1.61 31.12 -1.39
C GLY A 37 -0.26 31.74 -0.98
N SER A 38 0.05 31.82 0.32
CA SER A 38 1.38 32.25 0.76
C SER A 38 2.45 31.20 0.44
N VAL A 39 3.67 31.66 0.11
CA VAL A 39 4.81 30.76 -0.16
C VAL A 39 5.10 29.85 1.03
N GLY A 40 5.02 30.38 2.26
CA GLY A 40 5.24 29.62 3.49
C GLY A 40 4.23 28.49 3.67
N ARG A 41 2.96 28.71 3.30
CA ARG A 41 1.95 27.65 3.31
C ARG A 41 2.29 26.54 2.32
N ASN A 42 2.59 26.89 1.07
CA ASN A 42 2.90 25.89 0.05
C ASN A 42 4.13 25.05 0.43
N ILE A 43 5.15 25.66 1.04
CA ILE A 43 6.33 24.94 1.55
C ILE A 43 5.93 23.99 2.69
N LEU A 44 5.11 24.42 3.65
CA LEU A 44 4.70 23.57 4.76
C LEU A 44 3.74 22.45 4.32
N GLU A 45 2.88 22.70 3.34
CA GLU A 45 2.05 21.67 2.70
C GLU A 45 2.96 20.66 1.99
N LEU A 46 3.94 21.11 1.22
CA LEU A 46 4.90 20.24 0.53
C LEU A 46 5.73 19.39 1.52
N LEU A 47 6.24 20.00 2.60
CA LEU A 47 6.95 19.28 3.67
C LEU A 47 6.01 18.41 4.52
N GLY A 48 4.70 18.62 4.41
CA GLY A 48 3.66 17.81 5.01
C GLY A 48 3.28 16.57 4.20
N GLU A 49 3.95 16.28 3.09
CA GLU A 49 3.72 15.05 2.32
C GLU A 49 4.82 14.02 2.62
N VAL A 50 4.44 12.81 3.02
CA VAL A 50 5.40 11.75 3.41
C VAL A 50 6.31 11.34 2.26
N GLU A 51 5.81 11.37 1.03
CA GLU A 51 6.56 11.11 -0.20
C GLU A 51 7.67 12.13 -0.42
N VAL A 52 7.40 13.41 -0.11
CA VAL A 52 8.39 14.48 -0.21
C VAL A 52 9.47 14.30 0.84
N VAL A 53 9.12 13.88 2.05
CA VAL A 53 10.12 13.61 3.11
C VAL A 53 11.17 12.62 2.60
N PHE A 54 10.77 11.51 1.99
CA PHE A 54 11.71 10.53 1.45
C PHE A 54 12.59 11.10 0.34
N GLY A 55 12.00 11.79 -0.65
CA GLY A 55 12.74 12.37 -1.76
C GLY A 55 13.72 13.47 -1.32
N LEU A 56 13.29 14.34 -0.40
CA LEU A 56 14.10 15.42 0.14
C LEU A 56 15.35 14.89 0.85
N TRP A 57 15.19 13.96 1.79
CA TRP A 57 16.31 13.44 2.57
C TRP A 57 17.25 12.56 1.72
N ALA A 58 16.70 11.81 0.76
CA ALA A 58 17.53 11.10 -0.23
C ALA A 58 18.38 12.08 -1.05
N GLY A 59 17.79 13.17 -1.54
CA GLY A 59 18.50 14.23 -2.26
C GLY A 59 19.58 14.91 -1.42
N VAL A 60 19.26 15.23 -0.15
CA VAL A 60 20.23 15.79 0.81
C VAL A 60 21.40 14.82 1.02
N PHE A 61 21.14 13.52 1.18
CA PHE A 61 22.19 12.53 1.38
C PHE A 61 23.09 12.38 0.15
N VAL A 62 22.52 12.25 -1.04
CA VAL A 62 23.27 12.21 -2.31
C VAL A 62 24.14 13.46 -2.47
N THR A 63 23.58 14.63 -2.15
CA THR A 63 24.31 15.90 -2.20
C THR A 63 25.46 15.92 -1.18
N ALA A 64 25.25 15.39 0.03
CA ALA A 64 26.30 15.29 1.04
C ALA A 64 27.46 14.40 0.57
N ILE A 65 27.18 13.26 -0.08
CA ILE A 65 28.22 12.43 -0.69
C ILE A 65 28.99 13.21 -1.77
N ALA A 66 28.27 13.91 -2.64
CA ALA A 66 28.88 14.67 -3.74
C ALA A 66 29.83 15.77 -3.24
N LEU A 67 29.49 16.42 -2.12
CA LEU A 67 30.26 17.52 -1.52
C LEU A 67 31.42 17.03 -0.64
N LEU A 68 31.24 15.94 0.11
CA LEU A 68 32.24 15.45 1.07
C LEU A 68 33.28 14.53 0.44
N GLU A 69 32.91 13.85 -0.65
CA GLU A 69 33.82 12.98 -1.37
C GLU A 69 34.05 13.55 -2.78
N THR A 70 33.19 13.17 -3.73
CA THR A 70 33.20 13.68 -5.10
C THR A 70 31.82 13.48 -5.73
N PRO A 71 31.45 14.29 -6.75
CA PRO A 71 30.25 14.04 -7.55
C PRO A 71 30.22 12.64 -8.16
N GLN A 72 31.38 12.12 -8.57
CA GLN A 72 31.51 10.77 -9.12
C GLN A 72 31.18 9.69 -8.10
N SER A 73 31.59 9.84 -6.83
CA SER A 73 31.23 8.92 -5.75
C SER A 73 29.71 8.88 -5.48
N ALA A 74 29.02 10.02 -5.61
CA ALA A 74 27.57 10.07 -5.49
C ALA A 74 26.87 9.31 -6.63
N ILE A 75 27.39 9.43 -7.86
CA ILE A 75 26.91 8.65 -9.03
C ILE A 75 27.15 7.16 -8.80
N GLU A 76 28.36 6.76 -8.40
CA GLU A 76 28.72 5.37 -8.12
C GLU A 76 27.89 4.76 -6.97
N TYR A 77 27.50 5.57 -5.98
CA TYR A 77 26.60 5.15 -4.92
C TYR A 77 25.20 4.82 -5.47
N ILE A 78 24.61 5.72 -6.26
CA ILE A 78 23.26 5.54 -6.84
C ILE A 78 23.23 4.33 -7.78
N GLU A 79 24.28 4.11 -8.55
CA GLU A 79 24.39 2.98 -9.46
C GLU A 79 24.80 1.67 -8.76
N GLY A 80 24.99 1.68 -7.44
CA GLY A 80 25.39 0.51 -6.66
C GLY A 80 26.77 -0.05 -7.01
N ARG A 81 27.65 0.78 -7.62
CA ARG A 81 29.01 0.43 -8.04
C ARG A 81 30.07 0.73 -6.98
N ARG A 82 29.68 1.34 -5.86
CA ARG A 82 30.59 1.73 -4.79
C ARG A 82 31.12 0.51 -4.01
N THR A 83 32.43 0.47 -3.81
CA THR A 83 33.09 -0.61 -3.06
C THR A 83 32.58 -0.67 -1.62
N GLY A 84 32.03 -1.82 -1.20
CA GLY A 84 31.54 -2.07 0.16
C GLY A 84 30.03 -1.89 0.37
N TYR A 85 29.29 -1.31 -0.59
CA TYR A 85 27.83 -1.14 -0.53
C TYR A 85 27.19 -1.29 -1.90
N SER A 86 26.22 -2.18 -2.04
CA SER A 86 25.39 -2.29 -3.25
C SER A 86 24.00 -1.70 -3.01
N VAL A 87 23.69 -0.59 -3.68
CA VAL A 87 22.33 -0.08 -3.76
C VAL A 87 21.61 -0.86 -4.86
N ASN A 88 20.56 -1.58 -4.49
CA ASN A 88 19.69 -2.28 -5.44
C ASN A 88 18.31 -1.63 -5.44
N LEU A 89 17.99 -0.94 -6.54
CA LEU A 89 16.71 -0.26 -6.72
C LEU A 89 15.66 -1.11 -7.44
N THR A 90 15.94 -2.37 -7.77
CA THR A 90 15.00 -3.27 -8.45
C THR A 90 13.74 -3.45 -7.62
N GLU A 91 13.85 -3.75 -6.32
CA GLU A 91 12.70 -3.90 -5.43
C GLU A 91 11.90 -2.59 -5.27
N PRO A 92 12.50 -1.42 -4.93
CA PRO A 92 11.79 -0.14 -4.91
C PRO A 92 11.10 0.21 -6.23
N ALA A 93 11.77 0.02 -7.37
CA ALA A 93 11.20 0.31 -8.69
C ALA A 93 10.02 -0.61 -9.02
N PHE A 94 10.14 -1.90 -8.70
CA PHE A 94 9.04 -2.86 -8.84
C PHE A 94 7.82 -2.46 -7.99
N VAL A 95 8.03 -2.12 -6.71
CA VAL A 95 6.95 -1.68 -5.80
C VAL A 95 6.29 -0.41 -6.33
N PHE A 96 7.07 0.56 -6.80
CA PHE A 96 6.54 1.80 -7.39
C PHE A 96 5.69 1.52 -8.64
N ALA A 97 6.18 0.70 -9.56
CA ALA A 97 5.49 0.37 -10.79
C ALA A 97 4.18 -0.39 -10.52
N ILE A 98 4.22 -1.42 -9.67
CA ILE A 98 3.03 -2.23 -9.36
C ILE A 98 1.97 -1.45 -8.58
N MET A 99 2.37 -0.58 -7.64
CA MET A 99 1.45 0.30 -6.93
C MET A 99 0.78 1.29 -7.86
N SER A 100 1.55 1.90 -8.78
CA SER A 100 1.02 2.85 -9.77
C SER A 100 -0.01 2.19 -10.69
N MET A 101 0.29 0.99 -11.19
CA MET A 101 -0.65 0.23 -12.02
C MET A 101 -1.87 -0.25 -11.22
N ALA A 102 -1.68 -0.72 -9.99
CA ALA A 102 -2.78 -1.21 -9.15
C ALA A 102 -3.76 -0.09 -8.74
N ALA A 103 -3.28 1.15 -8.61
CA ALA A 103 -4.11 2.31 -8.32
C ALA A 103 -4.94 2.80 -9.53
N THR A 104 -4.77 2.20 -10.71
CA THR A 104 -5.52 2.60 -11.91
C THR A 104 -7.00 2.19 -11.85
N ARG A 105 -7.86 2.95 -12.53
CA ARG A 105 -9.32 2.68 -12.59
C ARG A 105 -9.66 1.26 -13.08
N PRO A 106 -9.03 0.70 -14.13
CA PRO A 106 -9.33 -0.65 -14.59
C PRO A 106 -9.11 -1.72 -13.52
N VAL A 107 -8.02 -1.62 -12.76
CA VAL A 107 -7.67 -2.60 -11.72
C VAL A 107 -8.60 -2.47 -10.52
N ILE A 108 -8.84 -1.25 -10.02
CA ILE A 108 -9.78 -1.00 -8.93
C ILE A 108 -11.19 -1.43 -9.33
N GLY A 109 -11.62 -1.15 -10.57
CA GLY A 109 -12.94 -1.53 -11.09
C GLY A 109 -13.12 -3.05 -11.17
N LEU A 110 -12.11 -3.77 -11.64
CA LEU A 110 -12.10 -5.23 -11.67
C LEU A 110 -12.19 -5.80 -10.25
N ALA A 111 -11.34 -5.34 -9.33
CA ALA A 111 -11.35 -5.78 -7.93
C ALA A 111 -12.70 -5.51 -7.26
N THR A 112 -13.26 -4.32 -7.46
CA THR A 112 -14.58 -3.94 -6.96
C THR A 112 -15.68 -4.86 -7.51
N SER A 113 -15.60 -5.23 -8.78
CA SER A 113 -16.56 -6.13 -9.43
C SER A 113 -16.50 -7.54 -8.87
N ILE A 114 -15.28 -8.06 -8.64
CA ILE A 114 -15.06 -9.35 -7.98
C ILE A 114 -15.64 -9.34 -6.57
N VAL A 115 -15.32 -8.31 -5.77
CA VAL A 115 -15.85 -8.14 -4.41
C VAL A 115 -17.37 -8.06 -4.42
N ARG A 116 -17.97 -7.28 -5.31
CA ARG A 116 -19.43 -7.15 -5.42
C ARG A 116 -20.10 -8.49 -5.75
N ARG A 117 -19.52 -9.24 -6.70
CA ARG A 117 -20.03 -10.54 -7.09
C ARG A 117 -19.94 -11.55 -5.95
N LEU A 118 -18.80 -11.61 -5.26
CA LEU A 118 -18.62 -12.50 -4.12
C LEU A 118 -19.52 -12.13 -2.93
N ALA A 119 -19.68 -10.83 -2.64
CA ALA A 119 -20.56 -10.35 -1.61
C ALA A 119 -22.03 -10.72 -1.86
N SER A 120 -22.46 -10.80 -3.13
CA SER A 120 -23.84 -11.17 -3.49
C SER A 120 -24.24 -12.61 -3.10
N PHE A 121 -23.26 -13.48 -2.86
CA PHE A 121 -23.51 -14.86 -2.40
C PHE A 121 -23.66 -14.96 -0.87
N LEU A 122 -23.35 -13.91 -0.12
CA LEU A 122 -23.44 -13.93 1.33
C LEU A 122 -24.87 -13.58 1.79
N PRO A 123 -25.45 -14.35 2.73
CA PRO A 123 -26.77 -14.07 3.29
C PRO A 123 -26.69 -12.94 4.35
N LEU A 124 -26.15 -11.79 3.98
CA LEU A 124 -25.96 -10.62 4.83
C LEU A 124 -26.55 -9.36 4.15
N PRO A 125 -26.91 -8.31 4.92
CA PRO A 125 -27.26 -7.02 4.34
C PRO A 125 -26.15 -6.51 3.41
N ALA A 126 -26.52 -5.93 2.28
CA ALA A 126 -25.60 -5.66 1.17
C ALA A 126 -24.30 -4.91 1.57
N ALA A 127 -24.36 -3.93 2.47
CA ALA A 127 -23.16 -3.24 2.93
C ALA A 127 -22.28 -4.08 3.86
N ALA A 128 -22.88 -4.87 4.76
CA ALA A 128 -22.13 -5.78 5.61
C ALA A 128 -21.46 -6.88 4.77
N ALA A 129 -22.19 -7.44 3.80
CA ALA A 129 -21.65 -8.41 2.84
C ALA A 129 -20.47 -7.81 2.05
N PHE A 130 -20.64 -6.60 1.51
CA PHE A 130 -19.60 -5.93 0.74
C PHE A 130 -18.38 -5.56 1.61
N PHE A 131 -18.61 -5.03 2.81
CA PHE A 131 -17.55 -4.66 3.76
C PHE A 131 -16.72 -5.88 4.17
N PHE A 132 -17.38 -6.95 4.62
CA PHE A 132 -16.77 -8.23 4.96
C PHE A 132 -15.94 -8.76 3.77
N THR A 133 -16.56 -8.85 2.60
CA THR A 133 -15.91 -9.38 1.39
C THR A 133 -14.72 -8.54 0.98
N THR A 134 -14.80 -7.20 1.11
CA THR A 134 -13.69 -6.29 0.80
C THR A 134 -12.48 -6.58 1.68
N LEU A 135 -12.69 -6.78 2.99
CA LEU A 135 -11.63 -7.05 3.96
C LEU A 135 -11.04 -8.47 3.88
N VAL A 136 -11.72 -9.41 3.22
CA VAL A 136 -11.21 -10.76 2.96
C VAL A 136 -10.55 -10.82 1.59
N VAL A 137 -11.30 -10.52 0.53
CA VAL A 137 -10.86 -10.69 -0.86
C VAL A 137 -9.76 -9.71 -1.21
N GLY A 138 -9.87 -8.44 -0.80
CA GLY A 138 -8.86 -7.43 -1.10
C GLY A 138 -7.46 -7.85 -0.66
N PRO A 139 -7.27 -8.23 0.61
CA PRO A 139 -6.00 -8.77 1.09
C PRO A 139 -5.57 -10.10 0.48
N LEU A 140 -6.49 -11.01 0.13
CA LEU A 140 -6.17 -12.24 -0.62
C LEU A 140 -5.63 -11.95 -2.02
N LEU A 141 -6.15 -10.92 -2.70
CA LEU A 141 -5.60 -10.47 -3.98
C LEU A 141 -4.15 -9.98 -3.84
N GLY A 142 -3.73 -9.56 -2.64
CA GLY A 142 -2.34 -9.22 -2.33
C GLY A 142 -1.38 -10.38 -2.46
N GLY A 143 -1.87 -11.61 -2.27
CA GLY A 143 -1.13 -12.84 -2.57
C GLY A 143 -0.76 -12.99 -4.05
N PHE A 144 -1.51 -12.35 -4.96
CA PHE A 144 -1.31 -12.49 -6.42
C PHE A 144 -0.72 -11.25 -7.09
N ILE A 145 -0.71 -10.12 -6.39
CA ILE A 145 -0.13 -8.86 -6.87
C ILE A 145 1.07 -8.54 -5.99
N THR A 146 0.88 -7.72 -4.96
CA THR A 146 1.82 -7.46 -3.86
C THR A 146 1.04 -6.90 -2.67
N GLY A 147 1.60 -6.97 -1.46
CA GLY A 147 1.02 -6.37 -0.26
C GLY A 147 0.65 -4.89 -0.43
N PRO A 148 1.57 -4.01 -0.89
CA PRO A 148 1.27 -2.59 -1.10
C PRO A 148 0.14 -2.34 -2.10
N ALA A 149 0.11 -3.07 -3.22
CA ALA A 149 -0.93 -2.93 -4.22
C ALA A 149 -2.32 -3.31 -3.68
N ALA A 150 -2.43 -4.45 -2.99
CA ALA A 150 -3.69 -4.89 -2.39
C ALA A 150 -4.17 -3.96 -1.28
N MET A 151 -3.26 -3.44 -0.46
CA MET A 151 -3.58 -2.42 0.52
C MET A 151 -4.19 -1.19 -0.14
N THR A 152 -3.54 -0.64 -1.18
CA THR A 152 -4.02 0.55 -1.90
C THR A 152 -5.39 0.32 -2.52
N VAL A 153 -5.58 -0.78 -3.26
CA VAL A 153 -6.87 -1.09 -3.91
C VAL A 153 -7.98 -1.23 -2.85
N THR A 154 -7.73 -2.00 -1.80
CA THR A 154 -8.73 -2.25 -0.75
C THR A 154 -9.05 -0.98 0.03
N ALA A 155 -8.05 -0.18 0.38
CA ALA A 155 -8.21 1.09 1.07
C ALA A 155 -9.03 2.09 0.23
N LEU A 156 -8.80 2.17 -1.08
CA LEU A 156 -9.56 3.04 -1.98
C LEU A 156 -11.03 2.59 -2.12
N ILE A 157 -11.28 1.28 -2.19
CA ILE A 157 -12.65 0.72 -2.19
C ILE A 157 -13.36 1.07 -0.88
N LEU A 158 -12.70 0.85 0.27
CA LEU A 158 -13.25 1.17 1.58
C LEU A 158 -13.47 2.67 1.77
N LYS A 159 -12.55 3.50 1.27
CA LYS A 159 -12.65 4.96 1.35
C LYS A 159 -13.93 5.45 0.67
N ARG A 160 -14.06 5.13 -0.62
CA ARG A 160 -15.19 5.57 -1.45
C ARG A 160 -16.52 5.05 -0.92
N ARG A 161 -16.58 3.83 -0.41
CA ARG A 161 -17.83 3.18 -0.02
C ARG A 161 -18.26 3.44 1.42
N PHE A 162 -17.32 3.69 2.33
CA PHE A 162 -17.60 3.79 3.76
C PHE A 162 -17.00 5.04 4.41
N TYR A 163 -15.71 5.34 4.21
CA TYR A 163 -15.08 6.49 4.93
C TYR A 163 -15.72 7.83 4.56
N ASP A 164 -16.02 8.00 3.27
CA ASP A 164 -16.63 9.22 2.74
C ASP A 164 -18.12 9.34 3.14
N HIS A 165 -18.69 8.33 3.80
CA HIS A 165 -20.11 8.23 4.18
C HIS A 165 -20.35 8.24 5.71
N GLY A 166 -19.47 8.92 6.47
CA GLY A 166 -19.74 9.23 7.88
C GLY A 166 -19.42 8.11 8.87
N MET A 167 -18.37 7.31 8.64
CA MET A 167 -17.83 6.41 9.67
C MET A 167 -17.33 7.18 10.90
N SER A 168 -17.63 6.65 12.08
CA SER A 168 -17.06 7.05 13.36
C SER A 168 -15.55 6.84 13.36
N GLU A 169 -14.83 7.64 14.15
CA GLU A 169 -13.36 7.52 14.25
C GLU A 169 -12.94 6.11 14.72
N ARG A 170 -13.66 5.54 15.68
CA ARG A 170 -13.42 4.16 16.15
C ARG A 170 -13.54 3.16 15.02
N PHE A 171 -14.56 3.27 14.18
CA PHE A 171 -14.77 2.37 13.06
C PHE A 171 -13.68 2.55 11.99
N LYS A 172 -13.26 3.79 11.71
CA LYS A 172 -12.15 4.08 10.79
C LYS A 172 -10.85 3.41 11.26
N TYR A 173 -10.42 3.67 12.49
CA TYR A 173 -9.18 3.09 13.02
C TYR A 173 -9.23 1.56 13.09
N ALA A 174 -10.36 0.99 13.51
CA ALA A 174 -10.53 -0.46 13.52
C ALA A 174 -10.46 -1.06 12.11
N THR A 175 -11.05 -0.39 11.11
CA THR A 175 -11.02 -0.84 9.71
C THR A 175 -9.63 -0.80 9.11
N ILE A 176 -8.88 0.31 9.24
CA ILE A 176 -7.50 0.39 8.75
C ILE A 176 -6.59 -0.59 9.49
N GLY A 177 -6.74 -0.73 10.81
CA GLY A 177 -5.97 -1.70 11.59
C GLY A 177 -6.21 -3.12 11.12
N THR A 178 -7.47 -3.53 10.95
CA THR A 178 -7.82 -4.85 10.40
C THR A 178 -7.34 -5.02 8.97
N LEU A 179 -7.42 -3.99 8.13
CA LEU A 179 -6.89 -4.04 6.76
C LEU A 179 -5.38 -4.34 6.76
N PHE A 180 -4.59 -3.64 7.57
CA PHE A 180 -3.14 -3.84 7.62
C PHE A 180 -2.77 -5.23 8.13
N VAL A 181 -3.48 -5.71 9.15
CA VAL A 181 -3.31 -7.10 9.64
C VAL A 181 -3.67 -8.09 8.54
N ASN A 182 -4.81 -7.92 7.87
CA ASN A 182 -5.25 -8.85 6.84
C ASN A 182 -4.35 -8.83 5.61
N VAL A 183 -3.81 -7.67 5.19
CA VAL A 183 -2.83 -7.58 4.09
C VAL A 183 -1.55 -8.32 4.46
N SER A 184 -1.08 -8.16 5.70
CA SER A 184 0.09 -8.88 6.20
C SER A 184 -0.12 -10.40 6.16
N ILE A 185 -1.26 -10.90 6.65
CA ILE A 185 -1.59 -12.33 6.62
C ILE A 185 -1.82 -12.81 5.18
N GLY A 186 -2.51 -12.03 4.34
CA GLY A 186 -2.81 -12.36 2.95
C GLY A 186 -1.58 -12.54 2.08
N GLY A 187 -0.47 -11.86 2.41
CA GLY A 187 0.83 -12.06 1.77
C GLY A 187 1.44 -13.46 1.94
N THR A 188 0.84 -14.34 2.76
CA THR A 188 1.26 -15.74 2.92
C THR A 188 0.58 -16.71 1.95
N LEU A 189 -0.20 -16.21 0.97
CA LEU A 189 -0.81 -17.07 -0.04
C LEU A 189 0.20 -17.62 -1.06
N THR A 190 1.20 -16.80 -1.40
CA THR A 190 2.24 -17.14 -2.38
C THR A 190 3.61 -16.75 -1.84
N ASN A 191 4.66 -17.29 -2.46
CA ASN A 191 6.05 -17.04 -2.06
C ASN A 191 6.61 -15.69 -2.54
N PHE A 192 5.90 -14.97 -3.41
CA PHE A 192 6.31 -13.65 -3.93
C PHE A 192 5.64 -12.46 -3.22
N ALA A 193 4.53 -12.68 -2.53
CA ALA A 193 3.72 -11.58 -1.99
C ALA A 193 4.33 -10.89 -0.75
N ALA A 194 5.24 -11.56 -0.04
CA ALA A 194 5.91 -11.02 1.15
C ALA A 194 7.44 -11.22 1.04
N PRO A 195 8.26 -10.15 1.16
CA PRO A 195 9.72 -10.24 1.05
C PRO A 195 10.35 -11.28 2.00
N PRO A 196 9.94 -11.42 3.29
CA PRO A 196 10.50 -12.44 4.16
C PRO A 196 10.27 -13.88 3.67
N VAL A 197 9.13 -14.12 3.01
CA VAL A 197 8.81 -15.43 2.43
C VAL A 197 9.70 -15.69 1.23
N LEU A 198 9.86 -14.71 0.34
CA LEU A 198 10.74 -14.80 -0.83
C LEU A 198 12.21 -15.06 -0.44
N MET A 199 12.70 -14.38 0.61
CA MET A 199 14.07 -14.51 1.11
C MET A 199 14.40 -15.93 1.57
N VAL A 200 13.42 -16.65 2.13
CA VAL A 200 13.61 -18.00 2.66
C VAL A 200 13.07 -19.09 1.74
N ALA A 201 12.26 -18.76 0.74
CA ALA A 201 11.57 -19.70 -0.13
C ALA A 201 12.53 -20.70 -0.79
N ARG A 202 13.68 -20.25 -1.28
CA ARG A 202 14.70 -21.16 -1.87
C ARG A 202 15.30 -22.13 -0.85
N LYS A 203 15.53 -21.67 0.38
CA LYS A 203 16.14 -22.48 1.43
C LYS A 203 15.18 -23.56 1.95
N TRP A 204 13.89 -23.24 2.02
CA TRP A 204 12.86 -24.13 2.56
C TRP A 204 11.99 -24.79 1.48
N GLN A 205 12.30 -24.56 0.20
CA GLN A 205 11.52 -25.06 -0.95
C GLN A 205 10.03 -24.69 -0.84
N TRP A 206 9.74 -23.47 -0.40
CA TRP A 206 8.37 -22.94 -0.37
C TRP A 206 8.00 -22.45 -1.76
N ASP A 207 7.58 -23.38 -2.62
CA ASP A 207 6.90 -23.07 -3.86
C ASP A 207 5.46 -22.60 -3.61
N ILE A 208 4.78 -22.16 -4.68
CA ILE A 208 3.40 -21.66 -4.59
C ILE A 208 2.46 -22.76 -4.06
N GLU A 209 2.66 -24.00 -4.49
CA GLU A 209 1.83 -25.14 -4.07
C GLU A 209 1.97 -25.42 -2.58
N TYR A 210 3.21 -25.49 -2.06
CA TYR A 210 3.48 -25.67 -0.64
C TYR A 210 2.86 -24.55 0.19
N MET A 211 3.00 -23.30 -0.24
CA MET A 211 2.44 -22.15 0.47
C MET A 211 0.91 -22.23 0.56
N LEU A 212 0.24 -22.57 -0.54
CA LEU A 212 -1.22 -22.69 -0.58
C LEU A 212 -1.73 -23.83 0.32
N ILE A 213 -1.09 -25.00 0.27
CA ILE A 213 -1.49 -26.18 1.04
C ILE A 213 -1.25 -25.98 2.54
N ASN A 214 -0.14 -25.34 2.93
CA ASN A 214 0.26 -25.26 4.33
C ASN A 214 -0.20 -23.98 5.03
N PHE A 215 -0.23 -22.84 4.33
CA PHE A 215 -0.52 -21.53 4.91
C PHE A 215 -1.78 -20.88 4.35
N GLY A 216 -2.08 -21.06 3.05
CA GLY A 216 -3.15 -20.33 2.35
C GLY A 216 -4.55 -20.47 2.97
N TRP A 217 -4.93 -21.68 3.39
CA TRP A 217 -6.23 -21.88 4.05
C TRP A 217 -6.27 -21.28 5.46
N LYS A 218 -5.17 -21.34 6.22
CA LYS A 218 -5.06 -20.73 7.55
C LYS A 218 -5.16 -19.21 7.45
N ALA A 219 -4.49 -18.63 6.44
CA ALA A 219 -4.61 -17.22 6.11
C ALA A 219 -6.08 -16.88 5.82
N THR A 220 -6.72 -17.58 4.90
CA THR A 220 -8.12 -17.33 4.51
C THR A 220 -9.07 -17.37 5.72
N ILE A 221 -8.89 -18.34 6.63
CA ILE A 221 -9.67 -18.42 7.88
C ILE A 221 -9.38 -17.22 8.78
N ALA A 222 -8.11 -16.87 9.01
CA ALA A 222 -7.73 -15.73 9.86
C ALA A 222 -8.29 -14.41 9.33
N LEU A 223 -8.17 -14.16 8.02
CA LEU A 223 -8.75 -12.98 7.36
C LEU A 223 -10.27 -12.94 7.54
N SER A 224 -10.94 -14.08 7.37
CA SER A 224 -12.39 -14.20 7.52
C SER A 224 -12.83 -13.95 8.96
N ILE A 225 -12.12 -14.47 9.96
CA ILE A 225 -12.40 -14.22 11.38
C ILE A 225 -12.24 -12.73 11.69
N ASN A 226 -11.12 -12.11 11.29
CA ASN A 226 -10.87 -10.69 11.52
C ASN A 226 -11.96 -9.81 10.89
N ALA A 227 -12.30 -10.08 9.63
CA ALA A 227 -13.34 -9.36 8.91
C ALA A 227 -14.73 -9.59 9.54
N LEU A 228 -15.04 -10.81 9.97
CA LEU A 228 -16.31 -11.15 10.61
C LEU A 228 -16.46 -10.42 11.95
N VAL A 229 -15.46 -10.49 12.82
CA VAL A 229 -15.46 -9.81 14.13
C VAL A 229 -15.69 -8.31 13.93
N LEU A 230 -14.96 -7.68 13.02
CA LEU A 230 -15.14 -6.26 12.75
C LEU A 230 -16.53 -5.93 12.20
N THR A 231 -17.02 -6.73 11.24
CA THR A 231 -18.36 -6.55 10.65
C THR A 231 -19.45 -6.68 11.70
N LEU A 232 -19.32 -7.61 12.65
CA LEU A 232 -20.28 -7.82 13.72
C LEU A 232 -20.24 -6.69 14.77
N LEU A 233 -19.05 -6.23 15.15
CA LEU A 233 -18.86 -5.14 16.10
C LEU A 233 -19.52 -3.84 15.62
N PHE A 234 -19.38 -3.53 14.33
CA PHE A 234 -19.90 -2.30 13.72
C PHE A 234 -21.16 -2.51 12.89
N ARG A 235 -21.89 -3.63 13.08
CA ARG A 235 -23.08 -3.98 12.26
C ARG A 235 -24.15 -2.89 12.23
N LYS A 236 -24.35 -2.19 13.35
CA LYS A 236 -25.36 -1.12 13.48
C LYS A 236 -24.96 0.10 12.63
N GLU A 237 -23.69 0.48 12.71
CA GLU A 237 -23.13 1.60 11.95
C GLU A 237 -23.08 1.29 10.44
N LEU A 238 -22.72 0.06 10.08
CA LEU A 238 -22.80 -0.43 8.70
C LEU A 238 -24.23 -0.37 8.15
N SER A 239 -25.24 -0.69 8.96
CA SER A 239 -26.64 -0.60 8.54
C SER A 239 -27.15 0.84 8.39
N SER A 240 -26.61 1.80 9.15
CA SER A 240 -26.99 3.22 9.02
C SER A 240 -26.36 3.90 7.81
N ILE A 241 -25.13 3.53 7.43
CA ILE A 241 -24.46 4.04 6.22
C ILE A 241 -25.28 3.68 4.96
N VAL A 242 -25.96 2.53 4.97
CA VAL A 242 -26.87 2.09 3.89
C VAL A 242 -28.10 2.97 3.74
N GLY A 243 -28.67 3.45 4.85
CA GLY A 243 -29.89 4.25 4.85
C GLY A 243 -29.72 5.62 4.18
N ALA A 244 -28.49 6.16 4.16
CA ALA A 244 -28.18 7.47 3.58
C ALA A 244 -27.62 7.40 2.14
N GLY A 245 -27.05 6.27 1.71
CA GLY A 245 -26.16 6.21 0.54
C GLY A 245 -26.53 5.22 -0.58
N GLN A 246 -27.67 4.54 -0.52
CA GLN A 246 -28.14 3.72 -1.65
C GLN A 246 -28.79 4.53 -2.79
N ALA A 247 -29.13 5.79 -2.55
CA ALA A 247 -29.52 6.70 -3.62
C ALA A 247 -28.26 7.35 -4.21
N LYS A 248 -27.76 6.81 -5.33
CA LYS A 248 -26.74 7.42 -6.19
C LYS A 248 -25.34 7.59 -5.58
N THR A 249 -24.54 6.52 -5.60
CA THR A 249 -23.12 6.76 -5.94
C THR A 249 -23.06 6.89 -7.46
N ASP A 250 -23.14 8.13 -7.95
CA ASP A 250 -22.87 8.61 -9.32
C ASP A 250 -21.41 8.34 -9.78
N ASP A 251 -20.85 7.19 -9.37
CA ASP A 251 -19.53 6.70 -9.77
C ASP A 251 -19.72 5.37 -10.51
N ASP A 252 -20.70 5.32 -11.43
CA ASP A 252 -20.68 4.42 -12.59
C ASP A 252 -19.96 5.14 -13.73
N PRO A 253 -18.61 5.22 -13.73
CA PRO A 253 -17.91 5.61 -14.93
C PRO A 253 -18.18 4.50 -15.93
N ARG A 254 -18.82 4.85 -17.05
CA ARG A 254 -19.06 4.04 -18.25
C ARG A 254 -18.27 2.73 -18.24
N PRO A 255 -18.93 1.56 -18.43
CA PRO A 255 -18.27 0.26 -18.35
C PRO A 255 -16.96 0.30 -19.13
N LEU A 256 -15.85 0.07 -18.41
CA LEU A 256 -14.54 0.13 -19.02
C LEU A 256 -14.44 -0.98 -20.08
N PRO A 257 -13.92 -0.68 -21.28
CA PRO A 257 -13.74 -1.71 -22.28
C PRO A 257 -12.88 -2.85 -21.72
N MET A 258 -13.34 -4.10 -21.89
CA MET A 258 -12.66 -5.27 -21.34
C MET A 258 -11.21 -5.41 -21.84
N TRP A 259 -10.92 -4.94 -23.07
CA TRP A 259 -9.56 -4.92 -23.60
C TRP A 259 -8.63 -4.03 -22.76
N LEU A 260 -9.11 -2.88 -22.26
CA LEU A 260 -8.32 -1.97 -21.43
C LEU A 260 -7.99 -2.60 -20.08
N VAL A 261 -8.96 -3.29 -19.48
CA VAL A 261 -8.77 -4.08 -18.25
C VAL A 261 -7.75 -5.18 -18.49
N ALA A 262 -7.92 -5.96 -19.57
CA ALA A 262 -6.98 -7.03 -19.93
C ALA A 262 -5.56 -6.51 -20.14
N THR A 263 -5.38 -5.38 -20.83
CA THR A 263 -4.06 -4.76 -21.02
C THR A 263 -3.40 -4.40 -19.68
N HIS A 264 -4.13 -3.79 -18.74
CA HIS A 264 -3.57 -3.46 -17.42
C HIS A 264 -3.16 -4.70 -16.64
N ILE A 265 -3.99 -5.74 -16.64
CA ILE A 265 -3.69 -6.99 -15.94
C ILE A 265 -2.50 -7.71 -16.57
N LEU A 266 -2.42 -7.74 -17.91
CA LEU A 266 -1.27 -8.33 -18.62
C LEU A 266 0.03 -7.57 -18.34
N LEU A 267 -0.01 -6.23 -18.32
CA LEU A 267 1.16 -5.41 -17.98
C LEU A 267 1.59 -5.63 -16.52
N MET A 268 0.64 -5.72 -15.58
CA MET A 268 0.95 -6.04 -14.19
C MET A 268 1.58 -7.44 -14.06
N ALA A 269 1.03 -8.44 -14.74
CA ALA A 269 1.58 -9.79 -14.77
C ALA A 269 2.99 -9.81 -15.37
N ALA A 270 3.22 -9.07 -16.47
CA ALA A 270 4.54 -8.93 -17.06
C ALA A 270 5.55 -8.30 -16.08
N VAL A 271 5.18 -7.23 -15.39
CA VAL A 271 6.06 -6.60 -14.39
C VAL A 271 6.41 -7.55 -13.25
N VAL A 272 5.45 -8.36 -12.78
CA VAL A 272 5.73 -9.41 -11.78
C VAL A 272 6.68 -10.48 -12.33
N LEU A 273 6.41 -11.00 -13.53
CA LEU A 273 7.24 -12.05 -14.16
C LEU A 273 8.68 -11.59 -14.43
N TYR A 274 8.88 -10.34 -14.87
CA TYR A 274 10.19 -9.79 -15.22
C TYR A 274 10.86 -9.00 -14.08
N SER A 275 10.25 -8.92 -12.90
CA SER A 275 10.76 -8.13 -11.75
C SER A 275 12.14 -8.57 -11.23
N HIS A 276 12.54 -9.81 -11.51
CA HIS A 276 13.80 -10.40 -11.05
C HIS A 276 14.82 -10.61 -12.19
N HIS A 277 14.60 -9.99 -13.35
CA HIS A 277 15.52 -9.98 -14.49
C HIS A 277 16.05 -8.56 -14.70
#